data_AF-A0A7C5Y4Y0-F1
#
_entry.id   AF-A0A7C5Y4Y0-F1
#
_cell.length_a   1.000
_cell.length_b   1.000
_cell.length_c   1.000
_cell.angle_alpha   90.00
_cell.angle_beta   90.00
_cell.angle_gamma   90.00
#
_symmetry.space_group_name_H-M   'P 1'
#
loop_
_entity.id
_entity.type
_entity.pdbx_description
1 polymer ?
#
loop_
_entity_poly.entity_id
_entity_poly.type
_entity_poly.pdbx_seq_one_letter_code
_entity_poly.pdbx_strand_id
1 'polypeptide(L)'
;MGEKVRSRSIVFPGDLIAEGSFRAGAYTYTEGNKIFSSVFGLCEIKNRVVNIIPLQGFYIPRVGDNVIGVIIDNSPTSWQVDINS
;
A
#
# COMPACT_ATOMS: atom_id res chain seq x y z
N MET A 1 -8.10 -15.12 19.16
CA MET A 1 -7.66 -13.78 18.69
C MET A 1 -7.50 -13.91 17.18
N GLY A 2 -8.32 -13.21 16.39
CA GLY A 2 -8.59 -13.58 15.00
C GLY A 2 -8.79 -12.38 14.09
N GLU A 3 -8.91 -12.68 12.79
CA GLU A 3 -9.28 -11.75 11.73
C GLU A 3 -10.59 -11.03 12.09
N LYS A 4 -10.58 -9.69 12.08
CA LYS A 4 -11.79 -8.88 12.32
C LYS A 4 -12.49 -8.52 11.02
N VAL A 5 -11.72 -8.33 9.95
CA VAL A 5 -12.21 -7.97 8.61
C VAL A 5 -11.86 -9.08 7.64
N ARG A 6 -12.88 -9.57 6.90
CA ARG A 6 -12.69 -10.62 5.91
C ARG A 6 -11.87 -10.14 4.71
N SER A 7 -11.04 -11.00 4.16
CA SER A 7 -10.43 -10.78 2.84
C SER A 7 -11.49 -10.40 1.78
N ARG A 8 -11.15 -9.45 0.90
CA ARG A 8 -12.00 -8.77 -0.10
C ARG A 8 -13.05 -7.80 0.45
N SER A 9 -12.96 -7.40 1.72
CA SER A 9 -13.81 -6.34 2.28
C SER A 9 -13.26 -4.96 1.94
N ILE A 10 -14.15 -3.99 1.73
CA ILE A 10 -13.77 -2.56 1.63
C ILE A 10 -13.39 -2.07 3.03
N VAL A 11 -12.31 -1.29 3.11
CA VAL A 11 -11.78 -0.72 4.35
C VAL A 11 -11.43 0.76 4.16
N PHE A 12 -11.42 1.50 5.27
CA PHE A 12 -11.03 2.89 5.38
C PHE A 12 -9.72 3.05 6.17
N PRO A 13 -9.00 4.17 6.01
CA PRO A 13 -7.87 4.48 6.87
C PRO A 13 -8.27 4.45 8.35
N GLY A 14 -7.52 3.72 9.17
CA GLY A 14 -7.80 3.52 10.60
C GLY A 14 -8.65 2.31 10.93
N ASP A 15 -9.18 1.57 9.95
CA ASP A 15 -9.93 0.35 10.22
C ASP A 15 -9.02 -0.75 10.80
N LEU A 16 -9.47 -1.37 11.90
CA LEU A 16 -8.80 -2.52 12.51
C LEU A 16 -9.05 -3.78 11.68
N ILE A 17 -8.00 -4.30 11.05
CA ILE A 17 -8.11 -5.44 10.12
C ILE A 17 -7.91 -6.78 10.84
N ALA A 18 -6.83 -6.86 11.62
CA ALA A 18 -6.44 -8.10 12.29
C ALA A 18 -5.71 -7.81 13.60
N GLU A 19 -5.70 -8.80 14.48
CA GLU A 19 -5.01 -8.74 15.76
C GLU A 19 -4.33 -10.09 16.05
N GLY A 20 -3.14 -10.06 16.65
CA GLY A 20 -2.37 -11.25 16.99
C GLY A 20 -1.31 -11.61 15.95
N SER A 21 -1.18 -12.90 15.63
CA SER A 21 -0.10 -13.45 14.80
C SER A 21 -0.23 -13.17 13.30
N PHE A 22 -0.52 -11.93 12.94
CA PHE A 22 -0.51 -11.41 11.57
C PHE A 22 0.68 -10.48 11.36
N ARG A 23 1.10 -10.31 10.11
CA ARG A 23 2.13 -9.35 9.72
C ARG A 23 1.52 -8.23 8.91
N ALA A 24 1.92 -7.00 9.20
CA ALA A 24 1.56 -5.84 8.39
C ALA A 24 2.32 -5.91 7.05
N GLY A 25 1.57 -5.78 5.97
CA GLY A 25 2.06 -5.70 4.60
C GLY A 25 1.82 -4.30 4.02
N ALA A 26 1.67 -4.22 2.70
CA ALA A 26 1.50 -2.95 2.00
C ALA A 26 0.24 -2.21 2.47
N TYR A 27 0.36 -0.90 2.65
CA TYR A 27 -0.74 0.00 3.03
C TYR A 27 -1.43 -0.37 4.36
N THR A 28 -0.65 -0.92 5.29
CA THR A 28 -1.08 -1.18 6.66
C THR A 28 -0.04 -0.66 7.64
N TYR A 29 -0.45 -0.40 8.87
CA TYR A 29 0.45 -0.07 9.98
C TYR A 29 0.05 -0.83 11.24
N THR A 30 0.97 -0.91 12.19
CA THR A 30 0.77 -1.63 13.45
C THR A 30 0.70 -0.68 14.63
N GLU A 31 -0.24 -0.90 15.54
CA GLU A 31 -0.18 -0.35 16.90
C GLU A 31 -0.31 -1.50 17.91
N GLY A 32 0.78 -1.77 18.64
CA GLY A 32 0.88 -2.93 19.51
C GLY A 32 0.74 -4.24 18.73
N ASN A 33 -0.30 -5.02 19.04
CA ASN A 33 -0.56 -6.32 18.39
C ASN A 33 -1.71 -6.25 17.35
N LYS A 34 -2.08 -5.03 16.93
CA LYS A 34 -3.18 -4.75 16.02
C LYS A 34 -2.65 -4.19 14.71
N ILE A 35 -3.29 -4.56 13.61
CA ILE A 35 -2.98 -4.07 12.25
C ILE A 35 -4.15 -3.25 11.76
N PHE A 36 -3.84 -2.04 11.29
CA PHE A 36 -4.81 -1.09 10.78
C PHE A 36 -4.54 -0.78 9.30
N SER A 37 -5.59 -0.42 8.57
CA SER A 37 -5.43 0.10 7.22
C SER A 37 -4.88 1.52 7.24
N SER A 38 -3.93 1.84 6.35
CA SER A 38 -3.46 3.22 6.14
C SER A 38 -4.18 3.93 5.00
N VAL A 39 -5.00 3.23 4.21
CA VAL A 39 -5.64 3.75 3.00
C VAL A 39 -7.09 3.27 2.85
N PHE A 40 -7.82 3.88 1.92
CA PHE A 40 -9.10 3.35 1.46
C PHE A 40 -8.87 2.28 0.39
N GLY A 41 -9.43 1.08 0.56
CA GLY A 41 -9.17 0.00 -0.38
C GLY A 41 -9.84 -1.34 -0.06
N LEU A 42 -9.39 -2.39 -0.75
CA LEU A 42 -9.80 -3.77 -0.51
C LEU A 42 -8.78 -4.48 0.36
N CYS A 43 -9.24 -5.09 1.45
CA CYS A 43 -8.42 -5.94 2.30
C CYS A 43 -8.01 -7.22 1.56
N GLU A 44 -6.72 -7.55 1.57
CA GLU A 44 -6.17 -8.81 1.08
C GLU A 44 -5.33 -9.47 2.18
N ILE A 45 -5.77 -10.64 2.65
CA ILE A 45 -5.03 -11.43 3.64
C ILE A 45 -4.50 -12.70 2.96
N LYS A 46 -3.16 -12.83 2.91
CA LYS A 46 -2.48 -13.98 2.29
C LYS A 46 -1.31 -14.42 3.16
N ASN A 47 -1.22 -15.71 3.48
CA ASN A 47 -0.16 -16.27 4.34
C ASN A 47 0.05 -15.49 5.66
N ARG A 48 -1.05 -15.04 6.30
CA ARG A 48 -1.05 -14.18 7.50
C ARG A 48 -0.42 -12.80 7.34
N VAL A 49 -0.18 -12.37 6.10
CA VAL A 49 0.19 -10.98 5.78
C VAL A 49 -1.07 -10.24 5.37
N VAL A 50 -1.31 -9.09 5.99
CA VAL A 50 -2.43 -8.20 5.70
C VAL A 50 -1.93 -7.11 4.75
N ASN A 51 -2.51 -7.01 3.58
CA ASN A 51 -2.27 -5.94 2.62
C ASN A 51 -3.60 -5.24 2.31
N ILE A 52 -3.54 -3.98 1.89
CA ILE A 52 -4.69 -3.30 1.30
C ILE A 52 -4.38 -3.04 -0.18
N ILE A 53 -5.33 -3.34 -1.05
CA ILE A 53 -5.29 -2.91 -2.46
C ILE A 53 -6.02 -1.57 -2.51
N PRO A 54 -5.32 -0.43 -2.65
CA PRO A 54 -5.97 0.88 -2.70
C PRO A 54 -6.88 0.96 -3.93
N LEU A 55 -8.10 1.48 -3.74
CA LEU A 55 -9.05 1.68 -4.85
C LEU A 55 -8.79 2.98 -5.62
N GLN A 56 -7.97 3.86 -5.07
CA GLN A 56 -7.51 5.09 -5.68
C GLN A 56 -6.09 5.38 -5.20
N GLY A 57 -5.23 5.91 -6.07
CA GLY A 57 -3.86 6.27 -5.73
C GLY A 57 -3.00 6.53 -6.96
N PHE A 58 -1.81 7.05 -6.72
CA PHE A 58 -0.78 7.26 -7.73
C PHE A 58 0.03 5.98 -7.93
N TYR A 59 0.77 5.94 -9.03
CA TYR A 59 1.74 4.88 -9.26
C TYR A 59 2.85 4.96 -8.20
N ILE A 60 3.19 3.83 -7.57
CA ILE A 60 4.32 3.74 -6.63
C ILE A 60 5.45 2.95 -7.32
N PRO A 61 6.53 3.62 -7.77
CA PRO A 61 7.55 3.00 -8.59
C PRO A 61 8.29 1.88 -7.86
N ARG A 62 8.49 0.76 -8.56
CA ARG A 62 9.29 -0.37 -8.08
C ARG A 62 10.44 -0.65 -9.02
N VAL A 63 11.53 -1.17 -8.46
CA VAL A 63 12.69 -1.59 -9.25
C VAL A 63 12.27 -2.66 -10.26
N GLY A 64 12.57 -2.42 -11.54
CA GLY A 64 12.24 -3.32 -12.65
C GLY A 64 10.97 -2.95 -13.41
N ASP A 65 10.22 -1.94 -12.96
CA ASP A 65 9.06 -1.46 -13.71
C ASP A 65 9.50 -0.73 -14.99
N ASN A 66 8.81 -1.01 -16.10
CA ASN A 66 8.94 -0.24 -17.34
C ASN A 66 7.97 0.94 -17.31
N VAL A 67 8.49 2.16 -17.37
CA VAL A 67 7.71 3.40 -17.26
C VAL A 67 7.94 4.32 -18.45
N ILE A 68 6.95 5.16 -18.74
CA ILE A 68 7.07 6.27 -19.69
C ILE A 68 6.89 7.55 -18.88
N GLY A 69 7.80 8.51 -19.07
CA GLY A 69 7.77 9.77 -18.35
C GLY A 69 8.03 10.97 -19.25
N VAL A 70 7.71 12.15 -18.74
CA VAL A 70 7.91 13.45 -19.40
C VAL A 70 9.08 14.17 -18.75
N ILE A 71 10.04 14.64 -19.55
CA ILE A 71 11.15 15.45 -19.01
C ILE A 71 10.58 16.82 -18.61
N ILE A 72 10.77 17.20 -17.35
CA ILE A 72 10.28 18.48 -16.81
C ILE A 72 11.41 19.46 -16.47
N ASP A 73 12.63 18.96 -16.26
CA ASP A 73 13.81 19.80 -16.04
C ASP A 73 15.11 19.06 -16.40
N ASN A 74 16.18 19.82 -16.62
CA ASN A 74 17.51 19.28 -16.91
C ASN A 74 18.63 20.03 -16.19
N SER A 75 19.59 19.26 -15.69
CA SER A 75 20.89 19.74 -15.21
C SER A 75 22.02 19.26 -16.14
N PRO A 76 23.26 19.74 -15.99
CA PRO A 76 24.39 19.25 -16.79
C PRO A 76 24.65 17.73 -16.68
N THR A 77 24.19 17.07 -15.62
CA THR A 77 24.45 15.64 -15.36
C THR A 77 23.21 14.79 -15.14
N SER A 78 22.00 15.37 -15.18
CA SER A 78 20.76 14.65 -14.90
C SER A 78 19.54 15.26 -15.56
N TRP A 79 18.48 14.45 -15.68
CA TRP A 79 17.15 14.91 -16.05
C TRP A 79 16.17 14.60 -14.93
N GLN A 80 15.29 15.55 -14.66
CA GLN A 80 14.11 15.32 -13.83
C GLN A 80 12.98 14.87 -14.75
N VAL A 81 12.47 13.67 -14.48
CA VAL A 81 11.44 13.02 -15.29
C VAL A 81 10.20 12.82 -14.42
N ASP A 82 9.07 13.36 -14.89
CA ASP A 82 7.76 13.10 -14.31
C ASP A 82 7.22 11.77 -14.84
N ILE A 83 6.89 10.87 -13.92
CA ILE A 83 6.29 9.54 -14.21
C ILE A 83 4.90 9.40 -13.56
N ASN A 84 4.27 10.51 -13.18
CA ASN A 84 3.01 10.55 -12.44
C ASN A 84 3.07 9.80 -11.09
N SER A 85 4.13 10.07 -10.33
CA SER A 85 4.42 9.52 -9.00
C SER A 85 4.96 10.58 -8.04
#